data_AF-A0A428WR67-F1
#
_entry.id   AF-A0A428WR67-F1
#
_cell.length_a   1.000
_cell.length_b   1.000
_cell.length_c   1.000
_cell.angle_alpha   90.00
_cell.angle_beta   90.00
_cell.angle_gamma   90.00
#
_symmetry.space_group_name_H-M   'P 1'
#
loop_
_entity.id
_entity.type
_entity.pdbx_description
1 polymer ?
#
loop_
_entity_poly.entity_id
_entity_poly.type
_entity_poly.pdbx_seq_one_letter_code
_entity_poly.pdbx_strand_id
1 'polypeptide(L)'
;MIGVALSEARLGELAARLAEVPGVAAVLLGGSRARGTHAPDSDTDLGVYYHRPLDVAALGELARTFGGPAARVTPVGEWGPWVDGGGWLTVDGAAVDWIYRDVDRVARAWADAEQGRYAFHAQAGHPLGVPDFAYAGEVALGVVLADPAGELAALRARMRVYPPALREALVAGLWEADFLVGVARKAVPRGDATYLAGCLFRLAGVCAHALHGAAGRWLINEKGAIAAAAALPGAPPRFRQRMEAVFTAVDSDPVHLTAALDAAADLVLETADACAMMAR
;
A
#
# COMPACT_ATOMS: atom_id res chain seq x y z
N MET A 1 15.23 20.22 11.62
CA MET A 1 14.83 19.51 12.86
C MET A 1 14.88 18.03 12.52
N ILE A 2 15.77 17.27 13.15
CA ILE A 2 15.83 15.81 12.95
C ILE A 2 14.59 15.25 13.65
N GLY A 3 13.71 14.56 12.93
CA GLY A 3 12.50 13.97 13.50
C GLY A 3 12.87 13.04 14.67
N VAL A 4 12.14 13.14 15.77
CA VAL A 4 12.31 12.25 16.92
C VAL A 4 11.38 11.07 16.70
N ALA A 5 11.90 9.85 16.65
CA ALA A 5 11.07 8.65 16.59
C ALA A 5 10.40 8.41 17.96
N LEU A 6 9.13 8.02 17.95
CA LEU A 6 8.41 7.64 19.18
C LEU A 6 9.10 6.43 19.84
N SER A 7 9.42 6.54 21.13
CA SER A 7 10.06 5.44 21.87
C SER A 7 9.17 4.20 21.94
N GLU A 8 9.77 3.01 22.00
CA GLU A 8 9.02 1.74 22.10
C GLU A 8 8.14 1.67 23.35
N ALA A 9 8.60 2.23 24.48
CA ALA A 9 7.81 2.29 25.71
C ALA A 9 6.54 3.15 25.52
N ARG A 10 6.68 4.32 24.88
CA ARG A 10 5.55 5.20 24.60
C ARG A 10 4.60 4.60 23.56
N LEU A 11 5.15 3.93 22.55
CA LEU A 11 4.37 3.20 21.55
C LEU A 11 3.50 2.11 22.18
N GLY A 12 4.08 1.33 23.11
CA GLY A 12 3.38 0.30 23.87
C GLY A 12 2.27 0.87 24.76
N GLU A 13 2.55 1.97 25.48
CA GLU A 13 1.55 2.69 26.27
C GLU A 13 0.38 3.16 25.40
N LEU A 14 0.68 3.83 24.28
CA LEU A 14 -0.31 4.34 23.36
C LEU A 14 -1.19 3.22 22.79
N ALA A 15 -0.59 2.11 22.36
CA ALA A 15 -1.33 0.97 21.85
C ALA A 15 -2.24 0.32 22.90
N ALA A 16 -1.77 0.18 24.14
CA ALA A 16 -2.58 -0.35 25.24
C ALA A 16 -3.80 0.55 25.51
N ARG A 17 -3.59 1.88 25.56
CA ARG A 17 -4.68 2.83 25.78
C ARG A 17 -5.68 2.90 24.63
N LEU A 18 -5.21 2.74 23.39
CA LEU A 18 -6.07 2.65 22.21
C LEU A 18 -6.95 1.39 22.26
N ALA A 19 -6.40 0.25 22.71
CA ALA A 19 -7.15 -1.01 22.82
C ALA A 19 -8.22 -1.00 23.92
N GLU A 20 -8.18 -0.05 24.86
CA GLU A 20 -9.24 0.15 25.86
C GLU A 20 -10.45 0.92 25.31
N VAL A 21 -10.34 1.54 24.14
CA VAL A 21 -11.42 2.36 23.56
C VAL A 21 -12.53 1.47 23.02
N PRO A 22 -13.81 1.69 23.39
CA PRO A 22 -14.92 0.88 22.91
C PRO A 22 -14.99 0.82 21.37
N GLY A 23 -15.10 -0.40 20.85
CA GLY A 23 -15.10 -0.69 19.42
C GLY A 23 -13.72 -0.98 18.84
N VAL A 24 -12.61 -0.63 19.51
CA VAL A 24 -11.26 -1.05 19.08
C VAL A 24 -11.06 -2.52 19.42
N ALA A 25 -10.76 -3.33 18.40
CA ALA A 25 -10.46 -4.75 18.54
C ALA A 25 -8.95 -4.99 18.73
N ALA A 26 -8.12 -4.26 18.01
CA ALA A 26 -6.66 -4.40 18.07
C ALA A 26 -5.94 -3.14 17.57
N VAL A 27 -4.66 -3.04 17.92
CA VAL A 27 -3.73 -2.01 17.47
C VAL A 27 -2.51 -2.68 16.86
N LEU A 28 -2.15 -2.26 15.65
CA LEU A 28 -1.06 -2.84 14.88
C LEU A 28 -0.14 -1.73 14.36
N LEU A 29 1.16 -1.91 14.57
CA LEU A 29 2.18 -1.09 13.95
C LEU A 29 2.31 -1.50 12.48
N GLY A 30 2.14 -0.53 11.59
CA GLY A 30 2.29 -0.68 10.15
C GLY A 30 3.54 0.03 9.61
N GLY A 31 3.48 0.35 8.31
CA GLY A 31 4.43 1.26 7.70
C GLY A 31 5.85 0.73 7.54
N SER A 32 6.80 1.65 7.43
CA SER A 32 8.22 1.33 7.29
C SER A 32 8.82 0.81 8.61
N ARG A 33 8.31 1.22 9.77
CA ARG A 33 8.79 0.75 11.09
C ARG A 33 8.50 -0.73 11.28
N ALA A 34 7.28 -1.21 11.01
CA ALA A 34 6.96 -2.63 11.09
C ALA A 34 7.80 -3.52 10.16
N ARG A 35 8.18 -2.98 9.00
CA ARG A 35 8.99 -3.68 7.99
C ARG A 35 10.50 -3.55 8.21
N GLY A 36 10.94 -2.77 9.19
CA GLY A 36 12.37 -2.51 9.43
C GLY A 36 13.06 -1.66 8.36
N THR A 37 12.30 -0.92 7.54
CA THR A 37 12.81 -0.08 6.44
C THR A 37 12.63 1.42 6.70
N HIS A 38 12.49 1.82 7.96
CA HIS A 38 12.23 3.21 8.33
C HIS A 38 13.52 4.04 8.33
N ALA A 39 13.39 5.29 7.92
CA ALA A 39 14.40 6.32 8.14
C ALA A 39 14.14 7.00 9.51
N PRO A 40 15.12 7.72 10.08
CA PRO A 40 14.96 8.39 11.39
C PRO A 40 13.79 9.37 11.45
N ASP A 41 13.35 9.90 10.32
CA ASP A 41 12.24 10.84 10.14
C ASP A 41 10.94 10.19 9.67
N SER A 42 10.85 8.86 9.63
CA SER A 42 9.62 8.18 9.23
C SER A 42 8.54 8.30 10.28
N ASP A 43 7.31 8.54 9.82
CA ASP A 43 6.11 8.53 10.63
C ASP A 43 5.88 7.15 11.27
N THR A 44 5.14 7.15 12.39
CA THR A 44 4.71 5.92 13.05
C THR A 44 3.26 5.62 12.71
N ASP A 45 3.03 4.67 11.81
CA ASP A 45 1.70 4.23 11.38
C ASP A 45 1.09 3.23 12.38
N LEU A 46 -0.01 3.60 13.02
CA LEU A 46 -0.83 2.74 13.88
C LEU A 46 -2.17 2.45 13.21
N GLY A 47 -2.35 1.20 12.79
CA GLY A 47 -3.65 0.67 12.42
C GLY A 47 -4.51 0.46 13.67
N VAL A 48 -5.62 1.19 13.76
CA VAL A 48 -6.66 1.01 14.79
C VAL A 48 -7.75 0.12 14.19
N TYR A 49 -7.66 -1.17 14.47
CA TYR A 49 -8.58 -2.18 13.97
C TYR A 49 -9.83 -2.18 14.83
N TYR A 50 -10.99 -2.00 14.22
CA TYR A 50 -12.24 -1.76 14.94
C TYR A 50 -13.41 -2.59 14.42
N HIS A 51 -14.35 -2.83 15.33
CA HIS A 51 -15.72 -3.26 15.06
C HIS A 51 -16.67 -2.07 15.19
N ARG A 52 -17.77 -2.09 14.44
CA ARG A 52 -18.78 -1.04 14.53
C ARG A 52 -19.72 -1.27 15.72
N PRO A 53 -20.12 -0.22 16.46
CA PRO A 53 -19.67 1.17 16.33
C PRO A 53 -18.30 1.41 16.99
N LEU A 54 -17.49 2.28 16.40
CA LEU A 54 -16.24 2.79 16.99
C LEU A 54 -16.53 4.06 17.81
N ASP A 55 -16.04 4.11 19.05
CA ASP A 55 -16.15 5.31 19.89
C ASP A 55 -15.10 6.37 19.49
N VAL A 56 -15.43 7.12 18.44
CA VAL A 56 -14.59 8.21 17.92
C VAL A 56 -14.44 9.35 18.94
N ALA A 57 -15.43 9.56 19.82
CA ALA A 57 -15.33 10.59 20.85
C ALA A 57 -14.23 10.23 21.87
N ALA A 58 -14.22 8.98 22.35
CA ALA A 58 -13.16 8.48 23.22
C ALA A 58 -11.78 8.51 22.52
N LEU A 59 -11.69 8.17 21.23
CA LEU A 59 -10.45 8.35 20.45
C LEU A 59 -10.01 9.82 20.42
N GLY A 60 -10.93 10.76 20.27
CA GLY A 60 -10.63 12.19 20.28
C GLY A 60 -10.11 12.71 21.63
N GLU A 61 -10.65 12.23 22.75
CA GLU A 61 -10.10 12.51 24.08
C GLU A 61 -8.68 11.95 24.23
N LEU A 62 -8.46 10.73 23.74
CA LEU A 62 -7.15 10.09 23.80
C LEU A 62 -6.12 10.81 22.92
N ALA A 63 -6.51 11.20 21.71
CA ALA A 63 -5.67 11.96 20.80
C ALA A 63 -5.24 13.28 21.42
N ARG A 64 -6.13 13.98 22.13
CA ARG A 64 -5.78 15.21 22.87
C ARG A 64 -4.88 14.96 24.07
N THR A 65 -5.02 13.81 24.71
CA THR A 65 -4.16 13.43 25.84
C THR A 65 -2.70 13.25 25.38
N PHE A 66 -2.48 12.57 24.25
CA PHE A 66 -1.13 12.28 23.74
C PHE A 66 -0.56 13.36 22.81
N GLY A 67 -1.40 13.95 21.94
CA GLY A 67 -1.03 14.90 20.91
C GLY A 67 -1.32 16.37 21.24
N GLY A 68 -1.82 16.64 22.44
CA GLY A 68 -2.15 17.98 22.92
C GLY A 68 -3.53 18.50 22.48
N PRO A 69 -3.97 19.67 22.99
CA PRO A 69 -5.35 20.15 22.85
C PRO A 69 -5.85 20.37 21.41
N ALA A 70 -4.91 20.56 20.46
CA ALA A 70 -5.21 20.76 19.05
C ALA A 70 -5.35 19.45 18.26
N ALA A 71 -4.96 18.30 18.84
CA ALA A 71 -5.10 17.00 18.20
C ALA A 71 -6.55 16.70 17.82
N ARG A 72 -6.76 16.16 16.63
CA ARG A 72 -8.08 15.80 16.09
C ARG A 72 -8.02 14.41 15.48
N VAL A 73 -9.15 13.74 15.54
CA VAL A 73 -9.42 12.53 14.78
C VAL A 73 -10.69 12.75 13.97
N THR A 74 -10.79 12.08 12.84
CA THR A 74 -11.95 12.17 11.96
C THR A 74 -13.06 11.22 12.40
N PRO A 75 -14.33 11.46 12.02
CA PRO A 75 -15.35 10.43 12.02
C PRO A 75 -14.98 9.28 11.06
N VAL A 76 -15.52 8.09 11.34
CA VAL A 76 -15.40 6.94 10.43
C VAL A 76 -16.04 7.27 9.07
N GLY A 77 -15.27 7.09 8.01
CA GLY A 77 -15.63 7.32 6.61
C GLY A 77 -15.21 8.68 6.04
N GLU A 78 -14.70 9.62 6.86
CA GLU A 78 -14.39 10.98 6.38
C GLU A 78 -13.29 11.01 5.30
N TRP A 79 -12.27 10.15 5.43
CA TRP A 79 -11.17 10.10 4.46
C TRP A 79 -11.53 9.32 3.19
N GLY A 80 -12.64 8.59 3.17
CA GLY A 80 -13.15 7.88 2.00
C GLY A 80 -13.41 6.39 2.25
N PRO A 81 -13.80 5.66 1.19
CA PRO A 81 -14.26 4.28 1.32
C PRO A 81 -13.14 3.25 1.46
N TRP A 82 -11.85 3.61 1.28
CA TRP A 82 -10.71 2.67 1.37
C TRP A 82 -9.66 3.10 2.40
N VAL A 83 -9.73 4.35 2.86
CA VAL A 83 -9.04 4.82 4.05
C VAL A 83 -10.12 5.46 4.91
N ASP A 84 -10.64 4.72 5.88
CA ASP A 84 -11.87 5.08 6.58
C ASP A 84 -11.76 6.42 7.32
N GLY A 85 -10.64 6.66 7.98
CA GLY A 85 -10.45 7.81 8.85
C GLY A 85 -9.27 7.57 9.77
N GLY A 86 -9.10 8.45 10.75
CA GLY A 86 -7.91 8.42 11.57
C GLY A 86 -7.57 9.76 12.21
N GLY A 87 -6.29 9.94 12.50
CA GLY A 87 -5.74 11.20 12.96
C GLY A 87 -4.26 11.28 12.68
N TRP A 88 -3.81 12.43 12.17
CA TRP A 88 -2.39 12.76 12.04
C TRP A 88 -1.99 13.54 13.30
N LEU A 89 -1.20 12.90 14.15
CA LEU A 89 -0.89 13.40 15.49
C LEU A 89 0.61 13.68 15.62
N THR A 90 0.93 14.59 16.55
CA THR A 90 2.30 14.79 17.02
C THR A 90 2.38 14.38 18.48
N VAL A 91 3.01 13.25 18.78
CA VAL A 91 3.16 12.71 20.15
C VAL A 91 4.62 12.80 20.55
N ASP A 92 4.93 13.51 21.64
CA ASP A 92 6.31 13.76 22.11
C ASP A 92 7.25 14.30 21.00
N GLY A 93 6.71 15.08 20.06
CA GLY A 93 7.45 15.62 18.91
C GLY A 93 7.61 14.68 17.71
N ALA A 94 7.09 13.44 17.80
CA ALA A 94 7.08 12.45 16.72
C ALA A 94 5.75 12.49 15.94
N ALA A 95 5.80 12.31 14.62
CA ALA A 95 4.60 12.12 13.80
C ALA A 95 4.04 10.70 14.00
N VAL A 96 2.76 10.61 14.34
CA VAL A 96 2.04 9.36 14.60
C VAL A 96 0.69 9.39 13.89
N ASP A 97 0.50 8.44 12.99
CA ASP A 97 -0.70 8.33 12.17
C ASP A 97 -1.59 7.24 12.76
N TRP A 98 -2.79 7.59 13.19
CA TRP A 98 -3.83 6.61 13.48
C TRP A 98 -4.63 6.39 12.22
N ILE A 99 -4.79 5.13 11.83
CA ILE A 99 -5.51 4.77 10.61
C ILE A 99 -6.57 3.73 10.94
N TYR A 100 -7.83 4.07 10.71
CA TYR A 100 -8.95 3.19 11.02
C TYR A 100 -9.02 2.02 10.03
N ARG A 101 -9.23 0.81 10.58
CA ARG A 101 -9.34 -0.44 9.83
C ARG A 101 -10.54 -1.24 10.31
N ASP A 102 -11.58 -1.28 9.49
CA ASP A 102 -12.76 -2.11 9.74
C ASP A 102 -12.38 -3.60 9.64
N VAL A 103 -12.51 -4.35 10.73
CA VAL A 103 -12.08 -5.77 10.80
C VAL A 103 -12.90 -6.64 9.83
N ASP A 104 -14.19 -6.36 9.65
CA ASP A 104 -15.03 -7.09 8.70
C ASP A 104 -14.57 -6.84 7.26
N ARG A 105 -14.13 -5.62 6.95
CA ARG A 105 -13.56 -5.32 5.63
C ARG A 105 -12.23 -6.04 5.41
N VAL A 106 -11.37 -6.10 6.42
CA VAL A 106 -10.11 -6.86 6.35
C VAL A 106 -10.40 -8.34 6.09
N ALA A 107 -11.35 -8.93 6.79
CA ALA A 107 -11.77 -10.32 6.58
C ALA A 107 -12.34 -10.55 5.18
N ARG A 108 -13.15 -9.61 4.66
CA ARG A 108 -13.70 -9.68 3.30
C ARG A 108 -12.61 -9.57 2.23
N ALA A 109 -11.71 -8.59 2.35
CA ALA A 109 -10.60 -8.42 1.42
C ALA A 109 -9.71 -9.67 1.36
N TRP A 110 -9.50 -10.32 2.51
CA TRP A 110 -8.81 -11.61 2.58
C TRP A 110 -9.59 -12.73 1.88
N ALA A 111 -10.89 -12.85 2.12
CA ALA A 111 -11.72 -13.87 1.47
C ALA A 111 -11.78 -13.72 -0.07
N ASP A 112 -11.74 -12.48 -0.57
CA ASP A 112 -11.64 -12.19 -1.99
C ASP A 112 -10.25 -12.54 -2.55
N ALA A 113 -9.18 -12.15 -1.85
CA ALA A 113 -7.80 -12.51 -2.20
C ALA A 113 -7.54 -14.03 -2.22
N GLU A 114 -8.10 -14.79 -1.26
CA GLU A 114 -8.05 -16.26 -1.24
C GLU A 114 -8.63 -16.89 -2.52
N GLN A 115 -9.54 -16.18 -3.19
CA GLN A 115 -10.21 -16.61 -4.42
C GLN A 115 -9.64 -15.92 -5.67
N GLY A 116 -8.52 -15.21 -5.55
CA GLY A 116 -7.90 -14.48 -6.65
C GLY A 116 -8.71 -13.28 -7.15
N ARG A 117 -9.70 -12.81 -6.38
CA ARG A 117 -10.43 -11.58 -6.69
C ARG A 117 -9.69 -10.41 -6.09
N TYR A 118 -9.48 -9.38 -6.90
CA TYR A 118 -8.94 -8.11 -6.46
C TYR A 118 -9.47 -6.97 -7.31
N ALA A 119 -9.39 -5.77 -6.76
CA ALA A 119 -9.62 -4.53 -7.49
C ALA A 119 -8.74 -3.39 -6.94
N PHE A 120 -8.48 -2.41 -7.81
CA PHE A 120 -7.88 -1.13 -7.43
C PHE A 120 -8.98 -0.08 -7.33
N HIS A 121 -9.05 0.62 -6.22
CA HIS A 121 -10.12 1.56 -5.94
C HIS A 121 -9.63 3.00 -5.88
N ALA A 122 -10.33 3.90 -6.56
CA ALA A 122 -10.04 5.32 -6.49
C ALA A 122 -10.17 5.83 -5.05
N GLN A 123 -9.13 6.51 -4.57
CA GLN A 123 -9.03 6.99 -3.20
C GLN A 123 -8.06 8.18 -3.16
N ALA A 124 -8.46 9.26 -2.51
CA ALA A 124 -7.60 10.43 -2.35
C ALA A 124 -6.31 10.03 -1.61
N GLY A 125 -5.17 10.55 -2.07
CA GLY A 125 -3.84 10.17 -1.56
C GLY A 125 -3.22 8.93 -2.19
N HIS A 126 -3.99 8.15 -2.98
CA HIS A 126 -3.51 6.93 -3.64
C HIS A 126 -3.68 7.01 -5.16
N PRO A 127 -2.71 7.57 -5.91
CA PRO A 127 -2.84 7.77 -7.36
C PRO A 127 -2.98 6.47 -8.17
N LEU A 128 -2.49 5.33 -7.67
CA LEU A 128 -2.69 4.03 -8.34
C LEU A 128 -4.06 3.42 -8.03
N GLY A 129 -4.75 3.97 -7.04
CA GLY A 129 -5.87 3.36 -6.33
C GLY A 129 -5.40 2.42 -5.22
N VAL A 130 -6.23 2.24 -4.19
CA VAL A 130 -5.99 1.27 -3.12
C VAL A 130 -6.30 -0.13 -3.65
N PRO A 131 -5.34 -1.07 -3.66
CA PRO A 131 -5.65 -2.47 -3.90
C PRO A 131 -6.41 -3.01 -2.68
N ASP A 132 -7.57 -3.61 -2.88
CA ASP A 132 -8.37 -4.19 -1.78
C ASP A 132 -7.57 -5.19 -0.92
N PHE A 133 -6.74 -6.02 -1.53
CA PHE A 133 -5.86 -6.96 -0.81
C PHE A 133 -4.76 -6.27 0.03
N ALA A 134 -4.57 -4.95 -0.07
CA ALA A 134 -3.66 -4.21 0.80
C ALA A 134 -4.05 -4.37 2.28
N TYR A 135 -5.34 -4.47 2.62
CA TYR A 135 -5.78 -4.72 4.00
C TYR A 135 -5.18 -6.01 4.57
N ALA A 136 -5.20 -7.10 3.80
CA ALA A 136 -4.59 -8.37 4.22
C ALA A 136 -3.07 -8.25 4.29
N GLY A 137 -2.45 -7.56 3.33
CA GLY A 137 -1.00 -7.32 3.31
C GLY A 137 -0.52 -6.47 4.49
N GLU A 138 -1.26 -5.45 4.90
CA GLU A 138 -0.95 -4.61 6.06
C GLU A 138 -0.93 -5.45 7.35
N VAL A 139 -1.94 -6.31 7.55
CA VAL A 139 -1.98 -7.23 8.69
C VAL A 139 -0.81 -8.23 8.64
N ALA A 140 -0.55 -8.80 7.47
CA ALA A 140 0.52 -9.79 7.28
C ALA A 140 1.91 -9.21 7.58
N LEU A 141 2.17 -7.98 7.15
CA LEU A 141 3.45 -7.28 7.30
C LEU A 141 3.59 -6.56 8.65
N GLY A 142 2.48 -6.27 9.32
CA GLY A 142 2.47 -5.51 10.56
C GLY A 142 2.96 -6.26 11.80
N VAL A 143 3.14 -5.50 12.88
CA VAL A 143 3.45 -5.99 14.22
C VAL A 143 2.26 -5.68 15.13
N VAL A 144 1.61 -6.72 15.68
CA VAL A 144 0.50 -6.55 16.62
C VAL A 144 1.05 -6.00 17.93
N LEU A 145 0.55 -4.84 18.36
CA LEU A 145 0.97 -4.18 19.61
C LEU A 145 -0.02 -4.46 20.75
N ALA A 146 -1.32 -4.50 20.44
CA ALA A 146 -2.38 -4.84 21.38
C ALA A 146 -3.48 -5.60 20.65
N ASP A 147 -3.92 -6.73 21.20
CA ASP A 147 -5.00 -7.56 20.65
C ASP A 147 -5.61 -8.41 21.78
N PRO A 148 -6.46 -7.81 22.65
CA PRO A 148 -6.92 -8.44 23.87
C PRO A 148 -7.68 -9.76 23.64
N ALA A 149 -8.35 -9.88 22.49
CA ALA A 149 -9.14 -11.06 22.12
C ALA A 149 -8.38 -12.06 21.23
N GLY A 150 -7.20 -11.68 20.69
CA GLY A 150 -6.41 -12.52 19.78
C GLY A 150 -6.99 -12.62 18.36
N GLU A 151 -7.96 -11.77 18.01
CA GLU A 151 -8.68 -11.83 16.73
C GLU A 151 -7.76 -11.44 15.56
N LEU A 152 -7.02 -10.34 15.71
CA LEU A 152 -6.12 -9.86 14.67
C LEU A 152 -4.91 -10.80 14.51
N ALA A 153 -4.42 -11.38 15.60
CA ALA A 153 -3.38 -12.40 15.58
C ALA A 153 -3.82 -13.65 14.80
N ALA A 154 -5.06 -14.09 14.97
CA ALA A 154 -5.63 -15.22 14.21
C ALA A 154 -5.75 -14.91 12.72
N LEU A 155 -6.23 -13.72 12.35
CA LEU A 155 -6.26 -13.26 10.95
C LEU A 155 -4.85 -13.20 10.35
N ARG A 156 -3.90 -12.60 11.09
CA ARG A 156 -2.51 -12.47 10.66
C ARG A 156 -1.84 -13.82 10.40
N ALA A 157 -2.11 -14.83 11.23
CA ALA A 157 -1.55 -16.17 11.03
C ALA A 157 -1.92 -16.75 9.65
N ARG A 158 -3.14 -16.47 9.16
CA ARG A 158 -3.60 -16.87 7.83
C ARG A 158 -2.97 -16.00 6.73
N MET A 159 -3.03 -14.67 6.89
CA MET A 159 -2.59 -13.69 5.88
C MET A 159 -1.08 -13.67 5.63
N ARG A 160 -0.28 -14.25 6.53
CA ARG A 160 1.16 -14.48 6.29
C ARG A 160 1.45 -15.47 5.18
N VAL A 161 0.50 -16.34 4.85
CA VAL A 161 0.59 -17.23 3.70
C VAL A 161 -0.02 -16.52 2.50
N TYR A 162 0.81 -16.21 1.49
CA TYR A 162 0.35 -15.50 0.31
C TYR A 162 -0.58 -16.40 -0.54
N PRO A 163 -1.80 -15.95 -0.93
CA PRO A 163 -2.74 -16.80 -1.64
C PRO A 163 -2.25 -17.17 -3.05
N PRO A 164 -2.19 -18.47 -3.42
CA PRO A 164 -1.84 -18.89 -4.77
C PRO A 164 -2.77 -18.32 -5.85
N ALA A 165 -4.07 -18.22 -5.55
CA ALA A 165 -5.06 -17.65 -6.47
C ALA A 165 -4.84 -16.15 -6.72
N LEU A 166 -4.46 -15.37 -5.69
CA LEU A 166 -4.10 -13.96 -5.86
C LEU A 166 -2.85 -13.79 -6.71
N ARG A 167 -1.82 -14.62 -6.48
CA ARG A 167 -0.63 -14.65 -7.34
C ARG A 167 -1.01 -14.83 -8.81
N GLU A 168 -1.79 -15.87 -9.11
CA GLU A 168 -2.19 -16.20 -10.47
C GLU A 168 -3.01 -15.08 -11.10
N ALA A 169 -3.93 -14.48 -10.35
CA ALA A 169 -4.75 -13.38 -10.82
C ALA A 169 -3.91 -12.10 -11.11
N LEU A 170 -2.95 -11.75 -10.24
CA LEU A 170 -2.09 -10.58 -10.44
C LEU A 170 -1.15 -10.76 -11.64
N VAL A 171 -0.60 -11.95 -11.85
CA VAL A 171 0.23 -12.25 -13.03
C VAL A 171 -0.62 -12.24 -14.30
N ALA A 172 -1.81 -12.84 -14.27
CA ALA A 172 -2.76 -12.77 -15.38
C ALA A 172 -3.16 -11.32 -15.70
N GLY A 173 -3.25 -10.47 -14.68
CA GLY A 173 -3.55 -9.03 -14.78
C GLY A 173 -2.54 -8.20 -15.58
N LEU A 174 -1.37 -8.74 -15.94
CA LEU A 174 -0.39 -8.08 -16.82
C LEU A 174 -0.96 -7.73 -18.21
N TRP A 175 -2.06 -8.33 -18.64
CA TRP A 175 -2.75 -7.91 -19.87
C TRP A 175 -3.11 -6.42 -19.86
N GLU A 176 -3.41 -5.83 -18.69
CA GLU A 176 -3.72 -4.40 -18.56
C GLU A 176 -2.52 -3.53 -18.94
N ALA A 177 -1.32 -3.94 -18.55
CA ALA A 177 -0.08 -3.24 -18.87
C ALA A 177 0.17 -3.22 -20.39
N ASP A 178 0.00 -4.35 -21.07
CA ASP A 178 0.08 -4.44 -22.54
C ASP A 178 -0.98 -3.58 -23.24
N PHE A 179 -2.22 -3.63 -22.74
CA PHE A 179 -3.31 -2.80 -23.25
C PHE A 179 -3.00 -1.30 -23.15
N LEU A 180 -2.43 -0.86 -22.02
CA LEU A 180 -2.05 0.54 -21.79
C LEU A 180 -0.96 1.02 -22.75
N VAL A 181 0.01 0.16 -23.13
CA VAL A 181 0.98 0.49 -24.19
C VAL A 181 0.24 0.80 -25.50
N GLY A 182 -0.70 -0.04 -25.90
CA GLY A 182 -1.47 0.13 -27.13
C GLY A 182 -2.34 1.40 -27.14
N VAL A 183 -2.96 1.72 -26.00
CA VAL A 183 -3.76 2.94 -25.85
C VAL A 183 -2.88 4.19 -25.86
N ALA A 184 -1.78 4.20 -25.10
CA ALA A 184 -0.87 5.33 -25.03
C ALA A 184 -0.20 5.63 -26.37
N ARG A 185 0.06 4.62 -27.21
CA ARG A 185 0.62 4.79 -28.56
C ARG A 185 -0.24 5.69 -29.45
N LYS A 186 -1.56 5.73 -29.23
CA LYS A 186 -2.48 6.61 -29.99
C LYS A 186 -2.36 8.09 -29.60
N ALA A 187 -1.77 8.39 -28.45
CA ALA A 187 -1.58 9.73 -27.93
C ALA A 187 -0.29 10.40 -28.45
N VAL A 188 0.67 9.59 -28.92
CA VAL A 188 1.98 10.04 -29.41
C VAL A 188 1.91 11.12 -30.50
N PRO A 189 1.11 10.98 -31.59
CA PRO A 189 1.09 11.99 -32.65
C PRO A 189 0.59 13.38 -32.18
N ARG A 190 -0.07 13.44 -31.02
CA ARG A 190 -0.59 14.66 -30.43
C ARG A 190 0.36 15.28 -29.39
N GLY A 191 1.48 14.61 -29.07
CA GLY A 191 2.39 15.05 -28.02
C GLY A 191 1.73 15.09 -26.63
N ASP A 192 0.71 14.25 -26.38
CA ASP A 192 -0.03 14.23 -25.11
C ASP A 192 0.76 13.49 -24.02
N ALA A 193 1.83 14.16 -23.59
CA ALA A 193 2.80 13.65 -22.62
C ALA A 193 2.16 13.34 -21.27
N THR A 194 1.19 14.15 -20.84
CA THR A 194 0.52 13.98 -19.54
C THR A 194 -0.35 12.72 -19.52
N TYR A 195 -1.14 12.48 -20.57
CA TYR A 195 -1.92 11.25 -20.66
C TYR A 195 -1.03 10.01 -20.72
N LEU A 196 0.07 10.08 -21.48
CA LEU A 196 1.04 9.01 -21.59
C LEU A 196 1.72 8.72 -20.25
N ALA A 197 2.12 9.75 -19.49
CA ALA A 197 2.65 9.61 -18.14
C ALA A 197 1.66 8.90 -17.20
N GLY A 198 0.37 9.20 -17.30
CA GLY A 198 -0.69 8.50 -16.56
C GLY A 198 -0.79 7.01 -16.91
N CYS A 199 -0.72 6.68 -18.21
CA CYS A 199 -0.71 5.29 -18.67
C CYS A 199 0.53 4.54 -18.17
N LEU A 200 1.71 5.17 -18.24
CA LEU A 200 2.96 4.60 -17.75
C LEU A 200 2.94 4.37 -16.24
N PHE A 201 2.38 5.31 -15.46
CA PHE A 201 2.25 5.15 -14.02
C PHE A 201 1.38 3.93 -13.65
N ARG A 202 0.23 3.78 -14.32
CA ARG A 202 -0.64 2.62 -14.13
C ARG A 202 0.04 1.31 -14.53
N LEU A 203 0.69 1.29 -15.71
CA LEU A 203 1.46 0.15 -16.21
C LEU A 203 2.54 -0.28 -15.21
N ALA A 204 3.34 0.67 -14.72
CA ALA A 204 4.41 0.41 -13.77
C ALA A 204 3.88 -0.19 -12.46
N GLY A 205 2.74 0.30 -11.97
CA GLY A 205 2.03 -0.24 -10.81
C GLY A 205 1.56 -1.68 -11.03
N VAL A 206 0.93 -1.97 -12.17
CA VAL A 206 0.49 -3.33 -12.54
C VAL A 206 1.68 -4.29 -12.60
N CYS A 207 2.79 -3.91 -13.24
CA CYS A 207 4.01 -4.72 -13.28
C CYS A 207 4.58 -4.98 -11.89
N ALA A 208 4.63 -3.96 -11.02
CA ALA A 208 5.12 -4.13 -9.65
C ALA A 208 4.26 -5.11 -8.84
N HIS A 209 2.93 -5.01 -8.94
CA HIS A 209 2.02 -5.94 -8.29
C HIS A 209 2.12 -7.37 -8.83
N ALA A 210 2.29 -7.55 -10.14
CA ALA A 210 2.49 -8.87 -10.74
C ALA A 210 3.78 -9.54 -10.26
N LEU A 211 4.91 -8.81 -10.24
CA LEU A 211 6.19 -9.32 -9.72
C LEU A 211 6.08 -9.73 -8.25
N HIS A 212 5.42 -8.90 -7.43
CA HIS A 212 5.17 -9.21 -6.03
C HIS A 212 4.27 -10.42 -5.85
N GLY A 213 3.20 -10.53 -6.65
CA GLY A 213 2.33 -11.69 -6.69
C GLY A 213 3.10 -12.97 -7.03
N ALA A 214 3.86 -12.95 -8.13
CA ALA A 214 4.69 -14.06 -8.58
C ALA A 214 5.70 -14.50 -7.51
N ALA A 215 6.32 -13.55 -6.80
CA ALA A 215 7.24 -13.81 -5.70
C ALA A 215 6.55 -14.24 -4.38
N GLY A 216 5.22 -14.25 -4.33
CA GLY A 216 4.46 -14.56 -3.11
C GLY A 216 4.67 -13.54 -1.99
N ARG A 217 4.83 -12.25 -2.33
CA ARG A 217 5.11 -11.17 -1.38
C ARG A 217 4.08 -10.05 -1.48
N TRP A 218 3.64 -9.55 -0.32
CA TRP A 218 2.72 -8.43 -0.25
C TRP A 218 3.34 -7.12 -0.76
N LEU A 219 2.58 -6.41 -1.60
CA LEU A 219 2.78 -5.00 -1.96
C LEU A 219 1.48 -4.26 -1.61
N ILE A 220 1.57 -3.30 -0.69
CA ILE A 220 0.39 -2.70 -0.04
C ILE A 220 0.11 -1.26 -0.47
N ASN A 221 1.04 -0.62 -1.17
CA ASN A 221 0.85 0.71 -1.75
C ASN A 221 1.84 0.96 -2.90
N GLU A 222 1.63 2.06 -3.60
CA GLU A 222 2.43 2.56 -4.72
C GLU A 222 3.75 3.21 -4.30
N LYS A 223 3.87 3.67 -3.04
CA LYS A 223 5.05 4.38 -2.54
C LYS A 223 6.26 3.44 -2.48
N GLY A 224 7.21 3.68 -3.38
CA GLY A 224 8.41 2.84 -3.49
C GLY A 224 8.14 1.47 -4.11
N ALA A 225 6.96 1.23 -4.71
CA ALA A 225 6.60 -0.05 -5.32
C ALA A 225 7.62 -0.53 -6.36
N ILE A 226 8.12 0.37 -7.21
CA ILE A 226 9.12 0.04 -8.24
C ILE A 226 10.46 -0.40 -7.61
N ALA A 227 10.89 0.27 -6.55
CA ALA A 227 12.11 -0.12 -5.84
C ALA A 227 11.94 -1.46 -5.11
N ALA A 228 10.77 -1.68 -4.50
CA ALA A 228 10.44 -2.95 -3.85
C ALA A 228 10.41 -4.11 -4.86
N ALA A 229 9.75 -3.92 -6.00
CA ALA A 229 9.68 -4.90 -7.08
C ALA A 229 11.07 -5.21 -7.66
N ALA A 230 11.91 -4.19 -7.87
CA ALA A 230 13.27 -4.37 -8.36
C ALA A 230 14.20 -5.14 -7.38
N ALA A 231 13.86 -5.16 -6.09
CA ALA A 231 14.61 -5.89 -5.07
C ALA A 231 14.20 -7.37 -4.95
N LEU A 232 13.17 -7.82 -5.69
CA LEU A 232 12.72 -9.20 -5.66
C LEU A 232 13.73 -10.12 -6.36
N PRO A 233 14.04 -11.30 -5.79
CA PRO A 233 14.77 -12.34 -6.50
C PRO A 233 14.03 -12.72 -7.78
N GLY A 234 14.70 -12.60 -8.93
CA GLY A 234 14.11 -12.90 -10.24
C GLY A 234 13.46 -11.71 -10.96
N ALA A 235 13.47 -10.50 -10.36
CA ALA A 235 12.98 -9.31 -11.05
C ALA A 235 13.79 -9.00 -12.33
N PRO A 236 13.19 -8.33 -13.33
CA PRO A 236 13.90 -7.96 -14.55
C PRO A 236 15.20 -7.16 -14.26
N PRO A 237 16.29 -7.41 -14.99
CA PRO A 237 17.56 -6.72 -14.76
C PRO A 237 17.39 -5.20 -14.86
N ARG A 238 17.88 -4.49 -13.84
CA ARG A 238 17.81 -3.02 -13.75
C ARG A 238 16.38 -2.47 -13.85
N PHE A 239 15.36 -3.24 -13.41
CA PHE A 239 13.95 -2.87 -13.50
C PHE A 239 13.66 -1.43 -13.07
N ARG A 240 14.10 -1.04 -11.87
CA ARG A 240 13.92 0.32 -11.35
C ARG A 240 14.53 1.39 -12.27
N GLN A 241 15.81 1.24 -12.61
CA GLN A 241 16.53 2.21 -13.43
C GLN A 241 15.86 2.38 -14.80
N ARG A 242 15.43 1.27 -15.42
CA ARG A 242 14.78 1.31 -16.74
C ARG A 242 13.40 1.93 -16.67
N MET A 243 12.62 1.64 -15.62
CA MET A 243 11.33 2.27 -15.40
C MET A 243 11.47 3.79 -15.16
N GLU A 244 12.43 4.21 -14.35
CA GLU A 244 12.74 5.64 -14.13
C GLU A 244 13.21 6.34 -15.43
N ALA A 245 13.97 5.64 -16.27
CA ALA A 245 14.39 6.15 -17.58
C ALA A 245 13.22 6.35 -18.54
N VAL A 246 12.23 5.45 -18.52
CA VAL A 246 10.98 5.61 -19.27
C VAL A 246 10.28 6.91 -18.89
N PHE A 247 10.13 7.22 -17.61
CA PHE A 247 9.52 8.48 -17.17
C PHE A 247 10.35 9.72 -17.52
N THR A 248 11.68 9.60 -17.48
CA THR A 248 12.59 10.71 -17.82
C THR A 248 12.51 11.07 -19.31
N ALA A 249 12.17 10.12 -20.17
CA ALA A 249 12.01 10.31 -21.61
C ALA A 249 10.65 10.89 -22.02
N VAL A 250 9.71 11.10 -21.08
CA VAL A 250 8.39 11.65 -21.39
C VAL A 250 8.46 13.17 -21.54
N ASP A 251 8.36 13.65 -22.77
CA ASP A 251 8.16 15.06 -23.13
C ASP A 251 7.12 15.20 -24.25
N SER A 252 7.03 16.37 -24.89
CA SER A 252 6.07 16.60 -25.97
C SER A 252 6.58 16.19 -27.37
N ASP A 253 7.79 15.61 -27.49
CA ASP A 253 8.35 15.14 -28.75
C ASP A 253 7.83 13.72 -29.07
N PRO A 254 7.13 13.51 -30.20
CA PRO A 254 6.65 12.19 -30.60
C PRO A 254 7.73 11.11 -30.68
N VAL A 255 8.97 11.45 -31.01
CA VAL A 255 10.08 10.50 -31.09
C VAL A 255 10.45 9.99 -29.70
N HIS A 256 10.58 10.90 -28.73
CA HIS A 256 10.88 10.53 -27.35
C HIS A 256 9.73 9.76 -26.71
N LEU A 257 8.48 10.17 -26.94
CA LEU A 257 7.30 9.44 -26.49
C LEU A 257 7.22 8.02 -27.07
N THR A 258 7.57 7.85 -28.35
CA THR A 258 7.64 6.52 -28.98
C THR A 258 8.70 5.65 -28.31
N ALA A 259 9.91 6.19 -28.11
CA ALA A 259 11.01 5.47 -27.47
C ALA A 259 10.68 5.07 -26.02
N ALA A 260 10.03 5.96 -25.26
CA ALA A 260 9.57 5.68 -23.90
C ALA A 260 8.55 4.52 -23.88
N LEU A 261 7.61 4.48 -24.82
CA LEU A 261 6.61 3.42 -24.92
C LEU A 261 7.20 2.08 -25.37
N ASP A 262 8.14 2.08 -26.32
CA ASP A 262 8.79 0.85 -26.75
C ASP A 262 9.63 0.25 -25.59
N ALA A 263 10.35 1.09 -24.85
CA ALA A 263 11.07 0.66 -23.65
C ALA A 263 10.12 0.15 -22.53
N ALA A 264 8.95 0.76 -22.37
CA ALA A 264 7.93 0.29 -21.43
C ALA A 264 7.35 -1.06 -21.88
N ALA A 265 7.11 -1.25 -23.17
CA ALA A 265 6.61 -2.51 -23.74
C ALA A 265 7.60 -3.66 -23.51
N ASP A 266 8.90 -3.42 -23.73
CA ASP A 266 9.95 -4.40 -23.43
C ASP A 266 9.95 -4.78 -21.94
N LEU A 267 9.79 -3.80 -21.04
CA LEU A 267 9.68 -4.07 -19.59
C LEU A 267 8.44 -4.88 -19.22
N VAL A 268 7.31 -4.71 -19.92
CA VAL A 268 6.11 -5.53 -19.70
C VAL A 268 6.37 -6.99 -20.09
N LEU A 269 6.98 -7.23 -21.25
CA LEU A 269 7.33 -8.58 -21.70
C LEU A 269 8.32 -9.26 -20.74
N GLU A 270 9.38 -8.56 -20.35
CA GLU A 270 10.35 -9.09 -19.39
C GLU A 270 9.73 -9.33 -18.01
N THR A 271 8.75 -8.52 -17.61
CA THR A 271 7.99 -8.74 -16.38
C THR A 271 7.18 -10.02 -16.44
N ALA A 272 6.51 -10.29 -17.58
CA ALA A 272 5.78 -11.54 -17.79
C ALA A 272 6.70 -12.76 -17.73
N ASP A 273 7.85 -12.69 -18.41
CA ASP A 273 8.86 -13.76 -18.37
C ASP A 273 9.39 -13.99 -16.95
N ALA A 274 9.70 -12.92 -16.22
CA ALA A 274 10.13 -12.99 -14.83
C ALA A 274 9.07 -13.65 -13.94
N CYS A 275 7.80 -13.28 -14.09
CA CYS A 275 6.69 -13.89 -13.34
C CYS A 275 6.56 -15.38 -13.65
N ALA A 276 6.67 -15.78 -14.92
CA ALA A 276 6.62 -17.18 -15.33
C ALA A 276 7.78 -18.01 -14.77
N MET A 277 8.96 -17.40 -14.61
CA MET A 277 10.13 -18.04 -14.00
C MET A 277 10.03 -18.15 -12.47
N MET A 278 9.47 -17.14 -11.79
CA MET A 278 9.25 -17.18 -10.33
C MET A 278 8.19 -18.20 -9.91
N ALA A 279 7.24 -18.50 -10.80
CA ALA A 279 6.16 -19.45 -10.54
C ALA A 279 6.57 -20.93 -10.69
N ARG A 280 7.79 -21.22 -11.17
CA ARG A 280 8.37 -22.57 -11.30
C ARG A 280 9.10 -22.98 -10.03
#